data_AF-A0A2V9UWM4-F1
#
_entry.id   AF-A0A2V9UWM4-F1
#
_cell.length_a   1.000
_cell.length_b   1.000
_cell.length_c   1.000
_cell.angle_alpha   90.00
_cell.angle_beta   90.00
_cell.angle_gamma   90.00
#
_symmetry.space_group_name_H-M   'P 1'
#
loop_
_entity.id
_entity.type
_entity.pdbx_description
1 polymer ?
#
loop_
_entity_poly.entity_id
_entity_poly.type
_entity_poly.pdbx_seq_one_letter_code
_entity_poly.pdbx_strand_id
1 'polypeptide(L)'
;LARKQREKQSKTAKPKKVVTNEEIPESPSATTSDAEHNGGPHDEADVQHPAGDVLKTGDAYKAEIAQRKAAVADLKTQMDKLNGSIHFVEANAYRNGVEYNKRQAQKQQEVERLKSQYEEQKRDLEQMQENARKAGFGSAVWDP
;
A
#
# COMPACT_ATOMS: atom_id res chain seq x y z
N LEU A 1 -62.00 -12.10 14.12
CA LEU A 1 -61.01 -11.67 13.11
C LEU A 1 -59.80 -12.60 13.24
N ALA A 2 -59.79 -13.80 12.64
CA ALA A 2 -59.55 -14.13 11.22
C ALA A 2 -58.08 -13.93 10.76
N ARG A 3 -57.48 -15.04 10.27
CA ARG A 3 -56.24 -15.21 9.47
C ARG A 3 -54.97 -15.49 10.32
N LYS A 4 -54.58 -16.74 10.59
CA LYS A 4 -54.28 -17.90 9.71
C LYS A 4 -52.97 -17.70 8.91
N GLN A 5 -52.00 -18.54 9.22
CA GLN A 5 -50.91 -19.05 8.36
C GLN A 5 -49.82 -18.08 7.89
N ARG A 6 -48.58 -18.29 8.37
CA ARG A 6 -47.52 -18.77 7.47
C ARG A 6 -46.46 -19.56 8.24
N GLU A 7 -46.48 -20.85 7.95
CA GLU A 7 -45.43 -21.81 8.25
C GLU A 7 -44.08 -21.43 7.62
N LYS A 8 -43.02 -21.90 8.29
CA LYS A 8 -41.83 -22.55 7.74
C LYS A 8 -41.13 -21.84 6.57
N GLN A 9 -39.92 -21.38 6.83
CA GLN A 9 -38.78 -21.70 5.95
C GLN A 9 -37.48 -21.71 6.75
N SER A 10 -37.16 -22.88 7.28
CA SER A 10 -35.79 -23.34 7.45
C SER A 10 -35.09 -23.28 6.08
N LYS A 11 -34.13 -22.38 5.93
CA LYS A 11 -33.16 -22.39 4.82
C LYS A 11 -31.76 -22.30 5.40
N THR A 12 -31.21 -23.48 5.68
CA THR A 12 -29.81 -23.86 5.41
C THR A 12 -28.79 -22.74 5.56
N ALA A 13 -28.26 -22.61 6.79
CA ALA A 13 -26.99 -21.95 7.02
C ALA A 13 -25.91 -22.67 6.20
N LYS A 14 -25.45 -22.02 5.12
CA LYS A 14 -24.31 -22.48 4.34
C LYS A 14 -23.06 -22.46 5.24
N PRO A 15 -22.23 -23.51 5.27
CA PRO A 15 -21.00 -23.47 6.04
C PRO A 15 -20.11 -22.34 5.51
N LYS A 16 -19.51 -21.59 6.45
CA LYS A 16 -18.48 -20.58 6.18
C LYS A 16 -17.36 -21.27 5.39
N LYS A 17 -17.24 -20.95 4.09
CA LYS A 17 -16.07 -21.34 3.31
C LYS A 17 -14.88 -20.56 3.87
N VAL A 18 -14.04 -21.26 4.62
CA VAL A 18 -12.66 -20.86 4.85
C VAL A 18 -12.04 -20.76 3.46
N VAL A 19 -11.64 -19.55 3.06
CA VAL A 19 -10.81 -19.37 1.87
C VAL A 19 -9.40 -19.75 2.30
N THR A 20 -9.07 -21.03 2.19
CA THR A 20 -7.68 -21.49 2.14
C THR A 20 -7.07 -20.97 0.83
N ASN A 21 -5.85 -20.46 0.89
CA ASN A 21 -5.04 -20.02 -0.23
C ASN A 21 -4.71 -21.20 -1.17
N GLU A 22 -5.69 -21.70 -1.93
CA GLU A 22 -5.53 -22.80 -2.89
C GLU A 22 -6.17 -22.45 -4.24
N GLU A 23 -5.82 -21.29 -4.79
CA GLU A 23 -6.05 -21.01 -6.21
C GLU A 23 -4.81 -20.34 -6.80
N ILE A 24 -3.70 -21.07 -6.79
CA ILE A 24 -2.60 -20.84 -7.71
C ILE A 24 -2.98 -21.64 -8.97
N PRO A 25 -3.17 -21.01 -10.14
CA PRO A 25 -3.38 -21.77 -11.37
C PRO A 25 -2.16 -22.64 -11.64
N GLU A 26 -2.41 -23.94 -11.57
CA GLU A 26 -1.55 -25.04 -11.96
C GLU A 26 -1.19 -24.86 -13.43
N SER A 27 0.06 -24.46 -13.70
CA SER A 27 0.60 -24.45 -15.06
C SER A 27 0.59 -25.89 -15.61
N PRO A 28 0.20 -26.09 -16.89
CA PRO A 28 -0.11 -27.41 -17.40
C PRO A 28 1.11 -28.33 -17.35
N SER A 29 0.89 -29.48 -16.72
CA SER A 29 1.85 -30.57 -16.60
C SER A 29 2.14 -31.25 -17.94
N ALA A 30 3.36 -31.81 -17.98
CA ALA A 30 3.84 -32.93 -18.79
C ALA A 30 4.42 -32.64 -20.19
N THR A 31 5.74 -32.84 -20.32
CA THR A 31 6.27 -34.04 -20.98
C THR A 31 7.71 -34.29 -20.53
N THR A 32 7.94 -35.45 -19.91
CA THR A 32 9.26 -36.04 -19.68
C THR A 32 9.90 -36.41 -21.02
N SER A 33 11.13 -35.98 -21.27
CA SER A 33 12.09 -36.70 -22.12
C SER A 33 13.51 -36.28 -21.73
N ASP A 34 14.27 -37.29 -21.29
CA ASP A 34 15.73 -37.34 -21.22
C ASP A 34 16.41 -36.69 -22.44
N ALA A 35 17.40 -35.84 -22.19
CA ALA A 35 18.63 -35.74 -22.99
C ALA A 35 19.61 -34.75 -22.35
N GLU A 36 20.70 -35.28 -21.79
CA GLU A 36 21.96 -34.55 -21.68
C GLU A 36 22.42 -34.07 -23.07
N HIS A 37 22.69 -32.77 -23.27
CA HIS A 37 23.93 -32.29 -23.90
C HIS A 37 23.97 -30.76 -24.09
N ASN A 38 25.10 -30.20 -23.64
CA ASN A 38 25.88 -29.13 -24.26
C ASN A 38 25.29 -27.70 -24.47
N GLY A 39 25.80 -26.79 -23.62
CA GLY A 39 26.61 -25.65 -24.06
C GLY A 39 26.11 -24.79 -25.23
N GLY A 40 25.55 -23.63 -24.90
CA GLY A 40 25.36 -22.50 -25.82
C GLY A 40 25.13 -21.21 -25.01
N PRO A 41 25.63 -20.06 -25.47
CA PRO A 41 25.70 -18.84 -24.66
C PRO A 41 24.30 -18.31 -24.37
N HIS A 42 24.16 -17.71 -23.18
CA HIS A 42 22.96 -17.01 -22.75
C HIS A 42 22.66 -15.87 -23.74
N ASP A 43 21.80 -16.14 -24.72
CA ASP A 43 21.07 -15.11 -25.45
C ASP A 43 20.24 -14.37 -24.40
N GLU A 44 20.59 -13.11 -24.17
CA GLU A 44 19.78 -12.21 -23.38
C GLU A 44 18.44 -12.09 -24.10
N ALA A 45 17.44 -12.79 -23.58
CA ALA A 45 16.05 -12.56 -23.94
C ALA A 45 15.73 -11.12 -23.54
N ASP A 46 15.97 -10.18 -24.46
CA ASP A 46 15.33 -8.88 -24.50
C ASP A 46 13.83 -9.17 -24.55
N VAL A 47 13.21 -9.15 -23.37
CA VAL A 47 11.76 -9.17 -23.25
C VAL A 47 11.32 -7.83 -23.80
N GLN A 48 11.17 -7.77 -25.11
CA GLN A 48 10.65 -6.62 -25.83
C GLN A 48 9.16 -6.52 -25.45
N HIS A 49 8.89 -5.92 -24.28
CA HIS A 49 7.53 -5.57 -23.90
C HIS A 49 6.99 -4.67 -25.02
N PRO A 50 5.86 -5.02 -25.66
CA PRO A 50 5.32 -4.21 -26.73
C PRO A 50 5.12 -2.80 -26.19
N ALA A 51 5.60 -1.79 -26.92
CA ALA A 51 5.64 -0.40 -26.44
C ALA A 51 4.30 0.10 -25.87
N GLY A 52 3.17 -0.43 -26.36
CA GLY A 52 1.83 -0.13 -25.84
C GLY A 52 1.55 -0.66 -24.43
N ASP A 53 2.13 -1.80 -24.02
CA ASP A 53 2.00 -2.31 -22.66
C ASP A 53 2.93 -1.55 -21.70
N VAL A 54 4.10 -1.11 -22.18
CA VAL A 54 5.02 -0.27 -21.41
C VAL A 54 4.38 1.10 -21.11
N LEU A 55 3.65 1.67 -22.06
CA LEU A 55 2.95 2.95 -21.85
C LEU A 55 1.79 2.82 -20.87
N LYS A 56 0.94 1.80 -21.02
CA LYS A 56 -0.20 1.56 -20.10
C LYS A 56 0.25 1.28 -18.66
N THR A 57 1.32 0.51 -18.51
CA THR A 57 1.90 0.24 -17.18
C THR A 57 2.65 1.46 -16.64
N GLY A 58 3.30 2.25 -17.50
CA GLY A 58 3.92 3.53 -17.15
C GLY A 58 2.92 4.55 -16.61
N ASP A 59 1.75 4.69 -17.24
CA ASP A 59 0.67 5.56 -16.77
C ASP A 59 0.13 5.13 -15.40
N ALA A 60 0.00 3.81 -15.18
CA ALA A 60 -0.40 3.27 -13.89
C ALA A 60 0.65 3.57 -12.79
N TYR A 61 1.94 3.39 -13.10
CA TYR A 61 3.04 3.76 -12.19
C TYR A 61 3.04 5.26 -11.89
N LYS A 62 2.83 6.11 -12.89
CA LYS A 62 2.75 7.57 -12.72
C LYS A 62 1.60 7.95 -11.79
N ALA A 63 0.42 7.36 -11.97
CA ALA A 63 -0.74 7.59 -11.12
C ALA A 63 -0.48 7.16 -9.67
N GLU A 64 0.11 5.98 -9.46
CA GLU A 64 0.42 5.49 -8.11
C GLU A 64 1.48 6.36 -7.42
N ILE A 65 2.53 6.77 -8.14
CA ILE A 65 3.55 7.68 -7.62
C ILE A 65 2.95 9.03 -7.26
N ALA A 66 2.05 9.57 -8.07
CA ALA A 66 1.34 10.81 -7.76
C ALA A 66 0.49 10.68 -6.50
N GLN A 67 -0.25 9.57 -6.35
CA GLN A 67 -1.04 9.29 -5.16
C GLN A 67 -0.17 9.19 -3.90
N ARG A 68 0.97 8.49 -3.97
CA ARG A 68 1.91 8.36 -2.85
C ARG A 68 2.55 9.70 -2.50
N LYS A 69 2.92 10.52 -3.49
CA LYS A 69 3.39 11.90 -3.25
C LYS A 69 2.35 12.75 -2.52
N ALA A 70 1.09 12.65 -2.91
CA ALA A 70 0.00 13.35 -2.22
C ALA A 70 -0.14 12.88 -0.77
N ALA A 71 -0.11 11.57 -0.52
CA ALA A 71 -0.16 11.01 0.84
C ALA A 71 1.02 11.49 1.71
N VAL A 72 2.24 11.55 1.16
CA VAL A 72 3.43 12.09 1.85
C VAL A 72 3.24 13.58 2.18
N ALA A 73 2.71 14.38 1.25
CA ALA A 73 2.42 15.79 1.48
C ALA A 73 1.33 16.01 2.55
N ASP A 74 0.30 15.17 2.55
CA ASP A 74 -0.77 15.20 3.55
C ASP A 74 -0.24 14.85 4.94
N LEU A 75 0.58 13.80 5.07
CA LEU A 75 1.23 13.43 6.33
C LEU A 75 2.12 14.57 6.84
N LYS A 76 2.92 15.18 5.97
CA LYS A 76 3.74 16.33 6.34
C LYS A 76 2.89 17.49 6.86
N THR A 77 1.81 17.82 6.17
CA THR A 77 0.91 18.90 6.57
C THR A 77 0.24 18.61 7.92
N GLN A 78 -0.17 17.36 8.15
CA GLN A 78 -0.74 16.93 9.44
C GLN A 78 0.29 17.05 10.58
N MET A 79 1.54 16.62 10.36
CA MET A 79 2.61 16.80 11.33
C MET A 79 2.86 18.28 11.63
N ASP A 80 2.98 19.12 10.61
CA ASP A 80 3.24 20.56 10.76
C ASP A 80 2.12 21.23 11.56
N LYS A 81 0.86 20.89 11.26
CA LYS A 81 -0.32 21.39 11.99
C LYS A 81 -0.31 20.93 13.45
N LEU A 82 -0.02 19.65 13.68
CA LEU A 82 -0.04 19.10 15.03
C LEU A 82 1.08 19.70 15.86
N ASN A 83 2.29 19.76 15.32
CA ASN A 83 3.47 20.33 15.95
C ASN A 83 3.28 21.83 16.25
N GLY A 84 2.69 22.58 15.31
CA GLY A 84 2.32 23.98 15.53
C GLY A 84 1.25 24.21 16.60
N SER A 85 0.53 23.16 17.01
CA SER A 85 -0.48 23.21 18.08
C SER A 85 0.02 22.76 19.45
N ILE A 86 1.31 22.37 19.55
CA ILE A 86 1.94 21.92 20.78
C ILE A 86 2.53 23.13 21.50
N HIS A 87 1.99 23.43 22.68
CA HIS A 87 2.48 24.51 23.52
C HIS A 87 2.49 24.07 24.97
N PHE A 88 3.66 23.96 25.59
CA PHE A 88 3.75 23.66 27.02
C PHE A 88 3.63 24.96 27.84
N VAL A 89 2.95 24.86 28.97
CA VAL A 89 2.81 25.94 29.95
C VAL A 89 3.43 25.53 31.27
N GLU A 90 3.74 26.48 32.14
CA GLU A 90 4.14 26.13 33.51
C GLU A 90 3.00 25.42 34.24
N ALA A 91 3.32 24.34 34.96
CA ALA A 91 2.32 23.49 35.60
C ALA A 91 1.39 24.23 36.58
N ASN A 92 1.92 25.27 37.24
CA ASN A 92 1.20 26.06 38.24
C ASN A 92 0.62 27.37 37.68
N ALA A 93 0.91 27.74 36.42
CA ALA A 93 0.42 28.99 35.82
C ALA A 93 -1.10 28.98 35.63
N TYR A 94 -1.71 27.79 35.52
CA TYR A 94 -3.15 27.61 35.33
C TYR A 94 -3.68 26.49 36.21
N ARG A 95 -4.96 26.59 36.59
CA ARG A 95 -5.65 25.59 37.44
C ARG A 95 -5.54 24.15 36.92
N ASN A 96 -5.39 23.98 35.59
CA ASN A 96 -5.28 22.69 34.91
C ASN A 96 -3.98 22.54 34.08
N GLY A 97 -2.90 23.28 34.41
CA GLY A 97 -1.66 23.30 33.62
C GLY A 97 -1.03 21.91 33.41
N VAL A 98 -1.05 21.08 34.45
CA VAL A 98 -0.55 19.69 34.39
C VAL A 98 -1.33 18.84 33.37
N GLU A 99 -2.67 18.87 33.42
CA GLU A 99 -3.50 18.10 32.50
C GLU A 99 -3.40 18.62 31.06
N TYR A 100 -3.27 19.93 30.89
CA TYR A 100 -3.01 20.51 29.59
C TYR A 100 -1.67 20.02 29.01
N ASN A 101 -0.59 20.05 29.80
CA ASN A 101 0.72 19.56 29.38
C ASN A 101 0.73 18.06 29.05
N LYS A 102 -0.04 17.24 29.78
CA LYS A 102 -0.23 15.81 29.43
C LYS A 102 -0.81 15.65 28.02
N ARG A 103 -1.80 16.48 27.65
CA ARG A 103 -2.36 16.47 26.28
C ARG A 103 -1.34 16.92 25.24
N GLN A 104 -0.49 17.90 25.57
CA GLN A 104 0.61 18.31 24.67
C GLN A 104 1.62 17.18 24.46
N ALA A 105 1.95 16.44 25.53
CA ALA A 105 2.81 15.27 25.42
C ALA A 105 2.18 14.15 24.57
N GLN A 106 0.86 13.94 24.66
CA GLN A 106 0.14 13.00 23.78
C GLN A 106 0.22 13.42 22.31
N LYS A 107 0.03 14.70 22.01
CA LYS A 107 0.22 15.22 20.65
C LYS A 107 1.64 15.01 20.15
N GLN A 108 2.65 15.19 21.00
CA GLN A 108 4.05 14.92 20.64
C GLN A 108 4.26 13.45 20.25
N GLN A 109 3.68 12.51 21.01
CA GLN A 109 3.73 11.09 20.67
C GLN A 109 3.03 10.79 19.33
N GLU A 110 1.93 11.47 19.04
CA GLU A 110 1.23 11.35 17.76
C GLU A 110 2.06 11.91 16.59
N VAL A 111 2.79 13.02 16.79
CA VAL A 111 3.77 13.52 15.79
C VAL A 111 4.83 12.45 15.49
N GLU A 112 5.41 11.81 16.50
CA GLU A 112 6.40 10.74 16.27
C GLU A 112 5.80 9.56 15.51
N ARG A 113 4.54 9.18 15.80
CA ARG A 113 3.84 8.13 15.05
C ARG A 113 3.61 8.52 13.58
N LEU A 114 3.24 9.77 13.32
CA LEU A 114 3.06 10.29 11.96
C LEU A 114 4.40 10.37 11.22
N LYS A 115 5.48 10.70 11.93
CA LYS A 115 6.84 10.74 11.38
C LYS A 115 7.31 9.37 10.91
N SER A 116 7.06 8.31 11.69
CA SER A 116 7.34 6.94 11.24
C SER A 116 6.59 6.58 9.96
N GLN A 117 5.30 6.90 9.87
CA GLN A 117 4.50 6.66 8.65
C GLN A 117 5.00 7.50 7.47
N TYR A 118 5.42 8.73 7.70
CA TYR A 118 5.98 9.61 6.69
C TYR A 118 7.27 9.03 6.08
N GLU A 119 8.19 8.55 6.92
CA GLU A 119 9.44 7.93 6.46
C GLU A 119 9.18 6.61 5.72
N GLU A 120 8.21 5.82 6.16
CA GLU A 120 7.78 4.61 5.46
C GLU A 120 7.24 4.93 4.06
N GLN A 121 6.30 5.88 3.95
CA GLN A 121 5.74 6.29 2.66
C GLN A 121 6.80 6.88 1.72
N LYS A 122 7.78 7.64 2.26
CA LYS A 122 8.91 8.10 1.47
C LYS A 122 9.75 6.94 0.94
N ARG A 123 10.09 5.96 1.78
CA ARG A 123 10.87 4.79 1.36
C ARG A 123 10.14 4.00 0.28
N ASP A 124 8.84 3.78 0.45
CA ASP A 124 8.02 3.08 -0.54
C ASP A 124 8.00 3.83 -1.88
N LEU A 125 7.88 5.16 -1.84
CA LEU A 125 7.92 6.01 -3.03
C LEU A 125 9.27 5.88 -3.76
N GLU A 126 10.37 5.94 -3.01
CA GLU A 126 11.73 5.80 -3.56
C GLU A 126 11.93 4.40 -4.18
N GLN A 127 11.46 3.35 -3.50
CA GLN A 127 11.53 1.98 -4.02
C GLN A 127 10.68 1.80 -5.29
N MET A 128 9.49 2.40 -5.33
CA MET A 128 8.63 2.37 -6.51
C MET A 128 9.27 3.07 -7.70
N GLN A 129 9.85 4.25 -7.48
CA GLN A 129 10.56 4.99 -8.52
C GLN A 129 11.79 4.23 -9.02
N GLU A 130 12.53 3.59 -8.12
CA GLU A 130 13.68 2.76 -8.48
C GLU A 130 13.28 1.51 -9.26
N ASN A 131 12.18 0.85 -8.87
CA ASN A 131 11.63 -0.29 -9.61
C ASN A 131 11.16 0.13 -11.01
N ALA A 132 10.47 1.27 -11.12
CA ALA A 132 10.06 1.83 -12.40
C ALA A 132 11.28 2.14 -13.29
N ARG A 133 12.36 2.69 -12.70
CA ARG A 133 13.62 2.94 -13.40
C ARG A 133 14.26 1.64 -13.91
N LYS A 134 14.33 0.60 -13.07
CA LYS A 134 14.91 -0.71 -13.42
C LYS A 134 14.12 -1.42 -14.51
N ALA A 135 12.79 -1.28 -14.51
CA ALA A 135 11.92 -1.86 -15.51
C ALA A 135 11.84 -1.06 -16.82
N GLY A 136 12.67 -0.01 -16.98
CA GLY A 136 12.77 0.75 -18.23
C GLY A 136 11.73 1.85 -18.39
N PHE A 137 10.89 2.11 -17.38
CA PHE A 137 9.89 3.19 -17.39
C PHE A 137 10.46 4.58 -17.06
N GLY A 138 11.79 4.72 -17.04
CA GLY A 138 12.50 5.88 -16.49
C GLY A 138 12.12 7.23 -17.09
N SER A 139 11.69 7.30 -18.36
CA SER A 139 11.18 8.54 -18.97
C SER A 139 9.67 8.74 -18.77
N ALA A 140 8.87 7.67 -18.88
CA ALA A 140 7.40 7.74 -18.78
C ALA A 140 6.88 8.07 -17.38
N VAL A 141 7.64 7.68 -16.35
CA VAL A 141 7.25 7.84 -14.94
C VAL A 141 7.77 9.13 -14.30
N TRP A 142 8.82 9.72 -14.88
CA TRP A 142 9.46 10.93 -14.35
C TRP A 142 9.03 12.24 -15.01
N ASP A 143 8.40 12.20 -16.19
CA ASP A 143 7.87 13.41 -16.81
C ASP A 143 6.55 13.80 -16.11
N PRO A 144 6.51 14.92 -15.37
CA PRO A 144 5.37 15.32 -14.52
C PRO A 144 4.10 15.60 -15.32
#